data_AF-A0A933ZR18-F1
#
_entry.id   AF-A0A933ZR18-F1
#
_cell.length_a   1.000
_cell.length_b   1.000
_cell.length_c   1.000
_cell.angle_alpha   90.00
_cell.angle_beta   90.00
_cell.angle_gamma   90.00
#
_symmetry.space_group_name_H-M   'P 1'
#
loop_
_entity.id
_entity.type
_entity.pdbx_description
1 polymer ?
#
loop_
_entity_poly.entity_id
_entity_poly.type
_entity_poly.pdbx_seq_one_letter_code
_entity_poly.pdbx_strand_id
1 'polypeptide(L)'
;MTHLFLAVLLAAAAAPAASKQLIKCPLDGADIEVPEFLVGHQTGVRLDLRPSGEGSCVGSLYPAEADLPLFVERVREAAALHERGKVRPEEQLEWLVAAAERRATRWHGLYALARELDERAFYDGTRRERLPALSSAQLDRLAGGFLAEPTTDSTLPMTLKLLAGTKNPQLDATFVGAFETSLAHGDSSPAVLRESLRLLLLRFAPESQVTPLLPVTREYEDPLVTDLEKAWRDARERLRLPAGTRVDPVQARIPFVGQETPP
;
A
#
# COMPACT_ATOMS: atom_id res chain seq x y z
N MET A 1 -28.51 20.15 -8.09
CA MET A 1 -27.68 19.86 -6.91
C MET A 1 -27.63 18.34 -6.77
N THR A 2 -26.51 17.62 -6.80
CA THR A 2 -25.13 17.96 -7.21
C THR A 2 -24.46 16.64 -7.61
N HIS A 3 -24.20 16.41 -8.90
CA HIS A 3 -23.54 15.18 -9.36
C HIS A 3 -22.50 15.51 -10.43
N LEU A 4 -21.24 15.57 -9.99
CA LEU A 4 -20.06 15.64 -10.83
C LEU A 4 -18.89 15.16 -9.95
N PHE A 5 -18.49 13.90 -10.09
CA PHE A 5 -17.35 13.35 -9.35
C PHE A 5 -16.28 12.87 -10.32
N LEU A 6 -15.07 13.40 -10.07
CA LEU A 6 -13.87 13.40 -10.90
C LEU A 6 -13.50 12.04 -11.50
N ALA A 7 -13.42 12.00 -12.83
CA ALA A 7 -12.59 11.05 -13.57
C ALA A 7 -11.38 11.79 -14.16
N VAL A 8 -10.43 12.18 -13.30
CA VAL A 8 -9.15 12.81 -13.70
C VAL A 8 -8.04 12.38 -12.74
N LEU A 9 -7.17 11.48 -13.19
CA LEU A 9 -5.78 11.30 -12.75
C LEU A 9 -5.17 10.10 -13.51
N LEU A 10 -4.37 10.40 -14.55
CA LEU A 10 -3.22 9.63 -15.09
C LEU A 10 -2.90 10.08 -16.54
N ALA A 11 -1.61 10.05 -16.91
CA ALA A 11 -1.00 10.52 -18.17
C ALA A 11 -0.91 12.08 -18.31
N ALA A 12 0.20 12.70 -18.76
CA ALA A 12 1.48 12.16 -19.27
C ALA A 12 2.64 13.20 -19.22
N ALA A 13 3.88 12.71 -19.30
CA ALA A 13 5.06 13.37 -19.90
C ALA A 13 6.08 12.26 -20.26
N ALA A 14 6.90 12.30 -21.32
CA ALA A 14 7.10 13.24 -22.44
C ALA A 14 7.45 12.43 -23.73
N ALA A 15 7.87 12.93 -24.91
CA ALA A 15 8.31 14.27 -25.31
C ALA A 15 7.75 14.70 -26.71
N PRO A 16 8.51 15.18 -27.73
CA PRO A 16 8.14 16.47 -28.30
C PRO A 16 7.32 16.44 -29.61
N ALA A 17 6.46 17.45 -29.75
CA ALA A 17 5.97 18.04 -31.00
C ALA A 17 5.02 17.22 -31.90
N ALA A 18 3.82 16.88 -31.40
CA ALA A 18 2.55 17.06 -32.15
C ALA A 18 1.32 16.92 -31.24
N SER A 19 0.25 17.68 -31.55
CA SER A 19 -1.07 17.65 -30.91
C SER A 19 -1.12 18.00 -29.40
N LYS A 20 -1.56 19.23 -29.09
CA LYS A 20 -1.91 19.63 -27.73
C LYS A 20 -3.33 19.16 -27.39
N GLN A 21 -3.54 18.52 -26.25
CA GLN A 21 -4.84 18.51 -25.57
C GLN A 21 -4.67 19.03 -24.15
N LEU A 22 -5.30 20.18 -23.88
CA LEU A 22 -5.44 20.73 -22.53
C LEU A 22 -6.65 20.07 -21.86
N ILE A 23 -6.47 19.54 -20.65
CA ILE A 23 -7.56 19.02 -19.81
C ILE A 23 -7.70 19.96 -18.61
N LYS A 24 -8.77 20.76 -18.61
CA LYS A 24 -9.04 21.73 -17.53
C LYS A 24 -9.60 21.03 -16.30
N CYS A 25 -8.96 21.22 -15.15
CA CYS A 25 -9.52 20.82 -13.85
C CYS A 25 -10.44 21.93 -13.30
N PRO A 26 -11.64 21.62 -12.76
CA PRO A 26 -12.60 22.64 -12.30
C PRO A 26 -12.36 23.12 -10.86
N LEU A 27 -11.26 22.73 -10.21
CA LEU A 27 -10.86 23.20 -8.88
C LEU A 27 -9.67 24.16 -9.03
N ASP A 28 -9.95 25.45 -8.83
CA ASP A 28 -9.04 26.60 -8.76
C ASP A 28 -8.09 26.86 -9.95
N GLY A 29 -8.29 26.20 -11.09
CA GLY A 29 -7.80 26.67 -12.39
C GLY A 29 -6.28 26.61 -12.61
N ALA A 30 -5.56 25.83 -11.80
CA ALA A 30 -4.16 25.48 -12.02
C ALA A 30 -4.04 24.07 -12.62
N ASP A 31 -3.33 23.95 -13.74
CA ASP A 31 -2.89 22.66 -14.27
C ASP A 31 -1.77 22.11 -13.36
N ILE A 32 -1.75 20.80 -13.08
CA ILE A 32 -0.76 20.16 -12.21
C ILE A 32 -0.13 18.96 -12.95
N GLU A 33 1.19 18.99 -13.13
CA GLU A 33 1.95 17.86 -13.70
C GLU A 33 2.25 16.82 -12.60
N VAL A 34 2.14 15.53 -12.93
CA VAL A 34 2.37 14.43 -11.97
C VAL A 34 3.69 13.71 -12.31
N PRO A 35 4.62 13.55 -11.36
CA PRO A 35 5.92 12.92 -11.62
C PRO A 35 5.83 11.46 -12.04
N GLU A 36 6.72 11.05 -12.95
CA GLU A 36 6.83 9.67 -13.45
C GLU A 36 7.01 8.63 -12.33
N PHE A 37 7.71 8.96 -11.24
CA PHE A 37 7.91 8.03 -10.12
C PHE A 37 6.65 7.69 -9.31
N LEU A 38 5.57 8.47 -9.44
CA LEU A 38 4.26 8.12 -8.86
C LEU A 38 3.46 7.16 -9.74
N VAL A 39 3.78 7.09 -11.02
CA VAL A 39 3.14 6.19 -11.98
C VAL A 39 4.01 4.95 -12.09
N GLY A 40 3.62 3.86 -11.44
CA GLY A 40 4.33 2.59 -11.60
C GLY A 40 4.44 2.24 -13.09
N HIS A 41 5.66 1.97 -13.58
CA HIS A 41 5.95 1.71 -14.99
C HIS A 41 5.31 0.41 -15.50
N GLN A 42 3.99 0.42 -15.72
CA GLN A 42 3.39 -0.36 -16.78
C GLN A 42 3.32 0.52 -18.03
N THR A 43 4.11 0.14 -19.02
CA THR A 43 4.18 0.80 -20.32
C THR A 43 2.81 0.82 -20.99
N GLY A 44 2.24 2.00 -21.17
CA GLY A 44 1.08 2.20 -22.06
C GLY A 44 -0.30 1.99 -21.44
N VAL A 45 -0.54 2.46 -20.20
CA VAL A 45 -1.93 2.62 -19.73
C VAL A 45 -2.61 3.76 -20.49
N ARG A 46 -3.43 3.39 -21.47
CA ARG A 46 -4.32 4.29 -22.20
C ARG A 46 -5.67 4.35 -21.48
N LEU A 47 -5.93 5.44 -20.75
CA LEU A 47 -7.26 5.74 -20.21
C LEU A 47 -8.19 6.18 -21.35
N ASP A 48 -8.72 5.22 -22.11
CA ASP A 48 -9.83 5.46 -23.03
C ASP A 48 -11.13 5.46 -22.20
N LEU A 49 -11.75 6.62 -22.02
CA LEU A 49 -13.06 6.78 -21.34
C LEU A 49 -14.23 6.33 -22.25
N ARG A 50 -14.05 5.22 -22.96
CA ARG A 50 -15.04 4.57 -23.81
C ARG A 50 -15.16 3.10 -23.43
N PRO A 51 -16.38 2.53 -23.40
CA PRO A 51 -16.57 1.10 -23.21
C PRO A 51 -16.12 0.35 -24.48
N SER A 52 -14.86 -0.06 -24.53
CA SER A 52 -14.35 -0.95 -25.57
C SER A 52 -13.21 -1.83 -25.06
N GLY A 53 -13.55 -3.09 -24.73
CA GLY A 53 -12.70 -4.29 -24.86
C GLY A 53 -11.33 -4.32 -24.17
N GLU A 54 -11.21 -5.20 -23.18
CA GLU A 54 -9.98 -5.98 -22.92
C GLU A 54 -8.72 -5.22 -22.46
N GLY A 55 -8.90 -4.15 -21.67
CA GLY A 55 -7.83 -3.48 -20.92
C GLY A 55 -8.15 -3.38 -19.42
N SER A 56 -7.92 -4.45 -18.65
CA SER A 56 -8.16 -4.42 -17.19
C SER A 56 -7.11 -3.58 -16.46
N CYS A 57 -7.47 -2.34 -16.10
CA CYS A 57 -6.70 -1.54 -15.15
C CYS A 57 -6.92 -2.08 -13.72
N VAL A 58 -6.20 -3.15 -13.38
CA VAL A 58 -6.30 -3.80 -12.06
C VAL A 58 -5.82 -2.83 -10.96
N GLY A 59 -6.72 -2.47 -10.04
CA GLY A 59 -6.35 -1.90 -8.74
C GLY A 59 -6.09 -0.39 -8.68
N SER A 60 -7.00 0.44 -9.22
CA SER A 60 -7.02 1.86 -8.86
C SER A 60 -7.42 2.04 -7.38
N LEU A 61 -6.43 2.19 -6.50
CA LEU A 61 -6.64 2.53 -5.09
C LEU A 61 -7.08 3.99 -4.96
N TYR A 62 -8.38 4.23 -5.02
CA TYR A 62 -8.97 5.54 -4.78
C TYR A 62 -9.00 5.85 -3.27
N PRO A 63 -8.54 7.04 -2.82
CA PRO A 63 -8.69 7.45 -1.44
C PRO A 63 -10.17 7.66 -1.08
N ALA A 64 -10.52 7.44 0.19
CA ALA A 64 -11.83 7.84 0.70
C ALA A 64 -12.00 9.37 0.62
N GLU A 65 -13.24 9.87 0.60
CA GLU A 65 -13.52 11.31 0.51
C GLU A 65 -12.83 12.12 1.64
N ALA A 66 -12.81 11.56 2.86
CA ALA A 66 -12.11 12.15 4.00
C ALA A 66 -10.57 12.13 3.88
N ASP A 67 -10.02 11.20 3.11
CA ASP A 67 -8.59 11.02 2.87
C ASP A 67 -8.08 11.86 1.67
N LEU A 68 -9.00 12.34 0.81
CA LEU A 68 -8.69 13.09 -0.42
C LEU A 68 -7.87 14.38 -0.19
N PRO A 69 -8.11 15.23 0.82
CA PRO A 69 -7.32 16.46 1.02
C PRO A 69 -5.84 16.15 1.27
N LEU A 70 -5.57 15.13 2.09
CA LEU A 70 -4.22 14.66 2.40
C LEU A 70 -3.57 14.00 1.18
N PHE A 71 -4.33 13.23 0.40
CA PHE A 71 -3.84 12.65 -0.85
C PHE A 71 -3.37 13.75 -1.83
N VAL A 72 -4.20 14.78 -2.04
CA VAL A 72 -3.88 15.93 -2.90
C VAL A 72 -2.66 16.70 -2.39
N GLU A 73 -2.50 16.87 -1.08
CA GLU A 73 -1.32 17.47 -0.46
C GLU A 73 -0.04 16.69 -0.80
N ARG A 74 -0.03 15.37 -0.60
CA ARG A 74 1.13 14.51 -0.90
C ARG A 74 1.48 14.52 -2.40
N VAL A 75 0.48 14.55 -3.29
CA VAL A 75 0.68 14.68 -4.75
C VAL A 75 1.28 16.03 -5.13
N ARG A 76 0.81 17.14 -4.54
CA ARG A 76 1.38 18.48 -4.76
C ARG A 76 2.83 18.58 -4.32
N GLU A 77 3.19 17.96 -3.19
CA GLU A 77 4.60 17.89 -2.78
C GLU A 77 5.44 17.10 -3.77
N ALA A 78 4.96 15.96 -4.27
CA ALA A 78 5.68 15.17 -5.27
C ALA A 78 5.91 15.95 -6.57
N ALA A 79 4.88 16.66 -7.06
CA ALA A 79 4.97 17.55 -8.21
C ALA A 79 6.02 18.64 -7.98
N ALA A 80 5.97 19.35 -6.84
CA ALA A 80 6.93 20.38 -6.49
C ALA A 80 8.37 19.84 -6.31
N LEU A 81 8.55 18.58 -5.88
CA LEU A 81 9.87 17.94 -5.89
C LEU A 81 10.41 17.79 -7.32
N HIS A 82 9.57 17.32 -8.25
CA HIS A 82 9.91 17.05 -9.64
C HIS A 82 10.12 18.32 -10.49
N GLU A 83 9.33 19.37 -10.28
CA GLU A 83 9.48 20.67 -10.97
C GLU A 83 10.86 21.32 -10.72
N ARG A 84 11.50 21.02 -9.58
CA ARG A 84 12.87 21.44 -9.25
C ARG A 84 13.94 20.65 -10.04
N GLY A 85 13.54 19.70 -10.87
CA GLY A 85 14.41 18.85 -11.68
C GLY A 85 15.05 17.72 -10.88
N LYS A 86 16.34 17.86 -10.53
CA LYS A 86 17.12 16.78 -9.92
C LYS A 86 16.80 16.64 -8.43
N VAL A 87 15.82 15.79 -8.10
CA VAL A 87 15.51 15.36 -6.73
C VAL A 87 16.71 14.58 -6.15
N ARG A 88 17.10 14.89 -4.91
CA ARG A 88 18.12 14.11 -4.19
C ARG A 88 17.50 12.83 -3.58
N PRO A 89 18.21 11.69 -3.53
CA PRO A 89 17.68 10.46 -2.95
C PRO A 89 17.17 10.61 -1.51
N GLU A 90 17.76 11.51 -0.72
CA GLU A 90 17.33 11.81 0.65
C GLU A 90 15.98 12.56 0.69
N GLU A 91 15.73 13.47 -0.26
CA GLU A 91 14.45 14.19 -0.37
C GLU A 91 13.33 13.25 -0.86
N GLN A 92 13.65 12.36 -1.80
CA GLN A 92 12.74 11.31 -2.23
C GLN A 92 12.40 10.35 -1.07
N LEU A 93 13.41 9.96 -0.28
CA LEU A 93 13.22 9.08 0.88
C LEU A 93 12.35 9.75 1.95
N GLU A 94 12.58 11.03 2.27
CA GLU A 94 11.74 11.77 3.22
C GLU A 94 10.28 11.90 2.76
N TRP A 95 10.04 12.17 1.47
CA TRP A 95 8.69 12.18 0.92
C TRP A 95 8.02 10.81 1.02
N LEU A 96 8.75 9.73 0.71
CA LEU A 96 8.25 8.36 0.82
C LEU A 96 7.90 7.97 2.27
N VAL A 97 8.72 8.39 3.24
CA VAL A 97 8.45 8.18 4.67
C VAL A 97 7.18 8.95 5.08
N ALA A 98 7.06 10.23 4.73
CA ALA A 98 5.88 11.03 5.03
C ALA A 98 4.59 10.50 4.36
N ALA A 99 4.69 9.97 3.14
CA ALA A 99 3.58 9.29 2.47
C ALA A 99 3.19 7.96 3.16
N ALA A 100 4.16 7.20 3.66
CA ALA A 100 3.95 5.92 4.35
C ALA A 100 3.38 6.08 5.78
N GLU A 101 3.69 7.18 6.48
CA GLU A 101 3.17 7.47 7.82
C GLU A 101 1.63 7.47 7.87
N ARG A 102 0.98 8.08 6.87
CA ARG A 102 -0.48 8.30 6.86
C ARG A 102 -1.21 7.26 6.02
N ARG A 103 -2.31 6.68 6.55
CA ARG A 103 -3.08 5.60 5.90
C ARG A 103 -3.52 5.95 4.48
N ALA A 104 -4.04 7.17 4.28
CA ALA A 104 -4.49 7.70 2.99
C ALA A 104 -3.50 7.53 1.84
N THR A 105 -2.20 7.62 2.13
CA THR A 105 -1.12 7.55 1.13
C THR A 105 -0.16 6.39 1.36
N ARG A 106 -0.44 5.55 2.37
CA ARG A 106 0.49 4.55 2.90
C ARG A 106 1.01 3.59 1.84
N TRP A 107 0.12 3.12 0.96
CA TRP A 107 0.48 2.23 -0.14
C TRP A 107 1.57 2.83 -1.05
N HIS A 108 1.47 4.12 -1.39
CA HIS A 108 2.42 4.79 -2.28
C HIS A 108 3.81 4.90 -1.67
N GLY A 109 3.89 5.25 -0.38
CA GLY A 109 5.15 5.26 0.37
C GLY A 109 5.72 3.85 0.53
N LEU A 110 4.94 2.92 1.08
CA LEU A 110 5.39 1.57 1.39
C LEU A 110 5.75 0.74 0.16
N TYR A 111 5.06 0.88 -0.97
CA TYR A 111 5.39 0.13 -2.19
C TYR A 111 6.81 0.47 -2.71
N ALA A 112 7.24 1.73 -2.55
CA ALA A 112 8.59 2.17 -2.92
C ALA A 112 9.64 2.04 -1.80
N LEU A 113 9.24 1.98 -0.52
CA LEU A 113 10.15 1.70 0.61
C LEU A 113 10.43 0.19 0.77
N ALA A 114 9.39 -0.63 0.73
CA ALA A 114 9.44 -2.07 0.98
C ALA A 114 9.63 -2.89 -0.31
N ARG A 115 10.39 -2.35 -1.28
CA ARG A 115 10.61 -2.94 -2.63
C ARG A 115 11.11 -4.39 -2.62
N GLU A 116 11.74 -4.84 -1.53
CA GLU A 116 12.16 -6.23 -1.32
C GLU A 116 10.98 -7.19 -1.03
N LEU A 117 9.72 -6.73 -1.02
CA LEU A 117 8.52 -7.58 -0.93
C LEU A 117 7.90 -7.93 -2.26
N ASP A 118 8.05 -7.07 -3.26
CA ASP A 118 7.41 -7.30 -4.53
C ASP A 118 8.28 -8.29 -5.32
N GLU A 119 7.93 -9.57 -5.28
CA GLU A 119 8.54 -10.60 -6.14
C GLU A 119 8.44 -10.21 -7.62
N ARG A 120 7.47 -9.35 -8.00
CA ARG A 120 7.33 -8.81 -9.36
C ARG A 120 8.35 -7.70 -9.65
N ALA A 121 8.92 -7.04 -8.64
CA ALA A 121 10.02 -6.08 -8.83
C ALA A 121 11.30 -6.76 -9.34
N PHE A 122 11.41 -8.08 -9.26
CA PHE A 122 12.44 -8.87 -9.96
C PHE A 122 12.37 -8.70 -11.49
N TYR A 123 11.18 -8.49 -12.07
CA TYR A 123 10.98 -8.33 -13.51
C TYR A 123 11.16 -6.88 -13.99
N ASP A 124 11.13 -5.88 -13.10
CA ASP A 124 11.45 -4.49 -13.45
C ASP A 124 12.96 -4.23 -13.37
N GLY A 125 13.68 -4.74 -14.38
CA GLY A 125 15.14 -4.59 -14.51
C GLY A 125 15.65 -3.15 -14.67
N THR A 126 14.75 -2.15 -14.74
CA THR A 126 15.11 -0.74 -14.96
C THR A 126 15.32 0.05 -13.67
N ARG A 127 14.67 -0.34 -12.56
CA ARG A 127 14.66 0.40 -11.28
C ARG A 127 15.95 0.27 -10.45
N ARG A 128 17.10 0.63 -11.02
CA ARG A 128 18.43 0.43 -10.39
C ARG A 128 18.83 1.43 -9.32
N GLU A 129 18.12 2.54 -9.13
CA GLU A 129 18.42 3.44 -8.03
C GLU A 129 17.95 2.84 -6.69
N ARG A 130 18.93 2.48 -5.86
CA ARG A 130 18.75 2.00 -4.50
C ARG A 130 18.58 3.21 -3.59
N LEU A 131 17.40 3.34 -2.98
CA LEU A 131 17.15 4.36 -1.96
C LEU A 131 18.14 4.19 -0.78
N PRO A 132 18.50 5.28 -0.07
CA PRO A 132 19.26 5.17 1.18
C PRO A 132 18.51 4.28 2.20
N ALA A 133 19.26 3.64 3.10
CA ALA A 133 18.65 2.88 4.18
C ALA A 133 17.89 3.81 5.14
N LEU A 134 16.76 3.34 5.67
CA LEU A 134 15.98 4.08 6.67
C LEU A 134 16.80 4.25 7.96
N SER A 135 16.84 5.47 8.46
CA SER A 135 17.34 5.81 9.79
C SER A 135 16.37 5.33 10.88
N SER A 136 16.85 5.22 12.12
CA SER A 136 15.99 4.89 13.26
C SER A 136 14.85 5.90 13.43
N ALA A 137 15.12 7.20 13.28
CA ALA A 137 14.11 8.25 13.38
C ALA A 137 13.01 8.14 12.32
N GLN A 138 13.33 7.67 11.10
CA GLN A 138 12.33 7.39 10.07
C GLN A 138 11.51 6.13 10.40
N LEU A 139 12.14 5.07 10.93
CA LEU A 139 11.43 3.87 11.41
C LEU A 139 10.51 4.19 12.60
N ASP A 140 10.94 5.06 13.51
CA ASP A 140 10.13 5.53 14.65
C ASP A 140 8.93 6.36 14.18
N ARG A 141 9.11 7.24 13.17
CA ARG A 141 8.02 7.98 12.52
C ARG A 141 7.00 7.04 11.86
N LEU A 142 7.47 6.06 11.08
CA LEU A 142 6.62 5.06 10.43
C LEU A 142 5.84 4.22 11.45
N ALA A 143 6.48 3.80 12.55
CA ALA A 143 5.82 3.11 13.65
C ALA A 143 4.78 4.00 14.34
N GLY A 144 5.09 5.28 14.57
CA GLY A 144 4.14 6.27 15.11
C GLY A 144 2.92 6.48 14.21
N GLY A 145 3.13 6.61 12.89
CA GLY A 145 2.06 6.75 11.90
C GLY A 145 1.14 5.52 11.83
N PHE A 146 1.71 4.31 11.88
CA PHE A 146 0.90 3.08 11.97
C PHE A 146 0.16 2.96 13.31
N LEU A 147 0.76 3.36 14.44
CA LEU A 147 0.10 3.37 15.75
C LEU A 147 -1.08 4.38 15.80
N ALA A 148 -0.93 5.53 15.14
CA ALA A 148 -1.98 6.55 15.07
C ALA A 148 -3.10 6.20 14.08
N GLU A 149 -2.75 5.60 12.94
CA GLU A 149 -3.69 5.20 11.89
C GLU A 149 -3.41 3.75 11.45
N PRO A 150 -3.81 2.72 12.21
CA PRO A 150 -3.55 1.33 11.83
C PRO A 150 -4.20 0.96 10.49
N THR A 151 -3.63 -0.02 9.80
CA THR A 151 -4.17 -0.58 8.55
C THR A 151 -4.68 -2.01 8.75
N THR A 152 -5.75 -2.35 8.03
CA THR A 152 -6.31 -3.71 7.89
C THR A 152 -6.42 -4.12 6.42
N ASP A 153 -5.61 -3.48 5.56
CA ASP A 153 -5.63 -3.62 4.10
C ASP A 153 -4.31 -4.25 3.58
N SER A 154 -4.14 -4.27 2.26
CA SER A 154 -2.96 -4.84 1.58
C SER A 154 -1.61 -4.19 1.95
N THR A 155 -1.59 -3.05 2.66
CA THR A 155 -0.38 -2.46 3.24
C THR A 155 0.09 -3.11 4.54
N LEU A 156 -0.72 -3.95 5.20
CA LEU A 156 -0.35 -4.62 6.46
C LEU A 156 0.96 -5.45 6.36
N PRO A 157 1.17 -6.37 5.39
CA PRO A 157 2.42 -7.13 5.30
C PRO A 157 3.61 -6.23 4.97
N MET A 158 3.40 -5.15 4.19
CA MET A 158 4.44 -4.16 3.92
C MET A 158 4.90 -3.45 5.19
N THR A 159 3.95 -3.05 6.02
CA THR A 159 4.22 -2.38 7.30
C THR A 159 4.92 -3.34 8.28
N LEU A 160 4.47 -4.60 8.36
CA LEU A 160 5.05 -5.64 9.20
C LEU A 160 6.53 -5.91 8.88
N LYS A 161 6.90 -6.07 7.60
CA LYS A 161 8.30 -6.31 7.21
C LYS A 161 9.16 -5.06 7.40
N LEU A 162 8.67 -3.87 7.01
CA LEU A 162 9.45 -2.64 7.12
C LEU A 162 9.79 -2.31 8.57
N LEU A 163 8.91 -2.64 9.51
CA LEU A 163 9.10 -2.44 10.95
C LEU A 163 9.56 -3.72 11.70
N ALA A 164 10.02 -4.76 11.00
CA ALA A 164 10.40 -6.05 11.61
C ALA A 164 11.50 -5.92 12.68
N GLY A 165 12.42 -4.96 12.52
CA GLY A 165 13.48 -4.68 13.51
C GLY A 165 13.03 -3.83 14.71
N THR A 166 11.88 -3.15 14.62
CA THR A 166 11.41 -2.19 15.64
C THR A 166 10.74 -2.93 16.80
N LYS A 167 11.43 -2.99 17.95
CA LYS A 167 10.91 -3.62 19.18
C LYS A 167 10.08 -2.63 19.98
N ASN A 168 8.75 -2.76 19.93
CA ASN A 168 7.82 -1.93 20.69
C ASN A 168 6.55 -2.74 21.04
N PRO A 169 6.27 -3.04 22.32
CA PRO A 169 5.11 -3.84 22.72
C PRO A 169 3.74 -3.29 22.29
N GLN A 170 3.60 -1.95 22.20
CA GLN A 170 2.38 -1.32 21.71
C GLN A 170 2.21 -1.52 20.20
N LEU A 171 3.31 -1.48 19.45
CA LEU A 171 3.35 -1.78 18.02
C LEU A 171 2.99 -3.25 17.78
N ASP A 172 3.55 -4.16 18.57
CA ASP A 172 3.26 -5.60 18.52
C ASP A 172 1.77 -5.90 18.79
N ALA A 173 1.20 -5.33 19.85
CA ALA A 173 -0.23 -5.46 20.16
C ALA A 173 -1.12 -4.85 19.05
N THR A 174 -0.70 -3.75 18.43
CA THR A 174 -1.44 -3.10 17.35
C THR A 174 -1.38 -3.91 16.06
N PHE A 175 -0.25 -4.54 15.74
CA PHE A 175 -0.15 -5.49 14.62
C PHE A 175 -1.01 -6.74 14.84
N VAL A 176 -1.04 -7.29 16.06
CA VAL A 176 -1.95 -8.40 16.41
C VAL A 176 -3.41 -7.99 16.17
N GLY A 177 -3.81 -6.82 16.66
CA GLY A 177 -5.16 -6.29 16.48
C GLY A 177 -5.54 -6.03 15.02
N ALA A 178 -4.62 -5.46 14.24
CA ALA A 178 -4.79 -5.23 12.81
C ALA A 178 -4.98 -6.55 12.05
N PHE A 179 -4.18 -7.57 12.37
CA PHE A 179 -4.31 -8.90 11.77
C PHE A 179 -5.63 -9.58 12.16
N GLU A 180 -6.00 -9.58 13.45
CA GLU A 180 -7.28 -10.13 13.92
C GLU A 180 -8.47 -9.45 13.26
N THR A 181 -8.39 -8.13 13.05
CA THR A 181 -9.43 -7.36 12.35
C THR A 181 -9.50 -7.71 10.87
N SER A 182 -8.35 -7.81 10.19
CA SER A 182 -8.27 -8.17 8.75
C SER A 182 -8.82 -9.58 8.50
N LEU A 183 -8.48 -10.52 9.38
CA LEU A 183 -8.93 -11.91 9.34
C LEU A 183 -10.45 -12.03 9.53
N ALA A 184 -11.02 -11.25 10.47
CA ALA A 184 -12.45 -11.30 10.80
C ALA A 184 -13.37 -10.64 9.75
N HIS A 185 -12.89 -9.64 9.00
CA HIS A 185 -13.70 -8.92 8.01
C HIS A 185 -13.57 -9.48 6.59
N GLY A 186 -12.47 -10.18 6.27
CA GLY A 186 -12.29 -10.85 4.99
C GLY A 186 -12.02 -9.91 3.80
N ASP A 187 -11.74 -8.62 4.04
CA ASP A 187 -11.46 -7.63 2.99
C ASP A 187 -10.05 -7.76 2.37
N SER A 188 -9.22 -8.69 2.85
CA SER A 188 -7.89 -9.03 2.30
C SER A 188 -7.88 -10.41 1.65
N SER A 189 -7.14 -10.57 0.55
CA SER A 189 -6.99 -11.87 -0.10
C SER A 189 -6.26 -12.88 0.81
N PRO A 190 -6.51 -14.20 0.65
CA PRO A 190 -5.87 -15.20 1.50
C PRO A 190 -4.34 -15.20 1.41
N ALA A 191 -3.76 -14.92 0.24
CA ALA A 191 -2.32 -14.68 0.08
C ALA A 191 -1.80 -13.54 0.98
N VAL A 192 -2.48 -12.39 1.00
CA VAL A 192 -2.12 -11.23 1.85
C VAL A 192 -2.26 -11.56 3.33
N LEU A 193 -3.33 -12.24 3.72
CA LEU A 193 -3.51 -12.71 5.11
C LEU A 193 -2.43 -13.72 5.51
N ARG A 194 -2.03 -14.64 4.63
CA ARG A 194 -0.98 -15.63 4.89
C ARG A 194 0.38 -14.99 5.13
N GLU A 195 0.81 -14.06 4.28
CA GLU A 195 2.10 -13.38 4.49
C GLU A 195 2.04 -12.43 5.69
N SER A 196 0.90 -11.77 5.94
CA SER A 196 0.69 -10.98 7.17
C SER A 196 0.83 -11.85 8.42
N LEU A 197 0.21 -13.05 8.44
CA LEU A 197 0.38 -14.01 9.53
C LEU A 197 1.85 -14.40 9.70
N ARG A 198 2.53 -14.80 8.61
CA ARG A 198 3.95 -15.20 8.66
C ARG A 198 4.84 -14.10 9.23
N LEU A 199 4.74 -12.88 8.69
CA LEU A 199 5.54 -11.74 9.12
C LEU A 199 5.22 -11.33 10.56
N LEU A 200 3.96 -11.43 10.99
CA LEU A 200 3.55 -11.21 12.38
C LEU A 200 4.19 -12.23 13.33
N LEU A 201 4.10 -13.53 13.03
CA LEU A 201 4.66 -14.58 13.88
C LEU A 201 6.19 -14.50 13.97
N LEU A 202 6.87 -14.08 12.90
CA LEU A 202 8.33 -13.85 12.88
C LEU A 202 8.79 -12.72 13.84
N ARG A 203 7.89 -11.85 14.31
CA ARG A 203 8.20 -10.87 15.37
C ARG A 203 8.38 -11.51 16.75
N PHE A 204 7.72 -12.65 16.98
CA PHE A 204 7.65 -13.33 18.28
C PHE A 204 8.50 -14.60 18.37
N ALA A 205 8.80 -15.24 17.23
CA ALA A 205 9.52 -16.51 17.19
C ALA A 205 10.43 -16.63 15.95
N PRO A 206 11.55 -17.39 16.03
CA PRO A 206 12.39 -17.65 14.87
C PRO A 206 11.64 -18.50 13.83
N GLU A 207 12.05 -18.39 12.57
CA GLU A 207 11.36 -19.03 11.42
C GLU A 207 11.17 -20.55 11.59
N SER A 208 12.11 -21.24 12.23
CA SER A 208 12.00 -22.68 12.55
C SER A 208 10.82 -23.05 13.47
N GLN A 209 10.28 -22.10 14.24
CA GLN A 209 9.07 -22.26 15.04
C GLN A 209 7.81 -21.74 14.32
N VAL A 210 7.97 -20.80 13.39
CA VAL A 210 6.87 -20.19 12.62
C VAL A 210 6.42 -21.09 11.47
N THR A 211 7.33 -21.63 10.67
CA THR A 211 6.98 -22.44 9.48
C THR A 211 6.02 -23.60 9.79
N PRO A 212 6.16 -24.37 10.90
CA PRO A 212 5.21 -25.44 11.25
C PRO A 212 3.83 -24.96 11.73
N LEU A 213 3.62 -23.65 11.93
CA LEU A 213 2.33 -23.06 12.31
C LEU A 213 1.54 -22.50 11.12
N LEU A 214 2.17 -22.33 9.96
CA LEU A 214 1.51 -21.81 8.77
C LEU A 214 0.70 -22.92 8.07
N PRO A 215 -0.43 -22.57 7.42
CA PRO A 215 -1.16 -23.54 6.62
C PRO A 215 -0.30 -24.04 5.46
N VAL A 216 -0.23 -25.38 5.34
CA VAL A 216 0.42 -26.06 4.22
C VAL A 216 -0.51 -25.97 3.03
N THR A 217 -0.13 -25.14 2.05
CA THR A 217 -0.81 -25.07 0.75
C THR A 217 -0.13 -26.02 -0.23
N ARG A 218 -0.86 -26.47 -1.25
CA ARG A 218 -0.20 -26.99 -2.45
C ARG A 218 0.46 -25.84 -3.20
N GLU A 219 1.33 -26.16 -4.15
CA GLU A 219 1.83 -25.16 -5.08
C GLU A 219 0.64 -24.53 -5.83
N TYR A 220 0.62 -23.19 -5.89
CA TYR A 220 -0.42 -22.37 -6.54
C TYR A 220 -1.84 -22.38 -5.93
N GLU A 221 -2.08 -23.06 -4.80
CA GLU A 221 -3.35 -22.97 -4.06
C GLU A 221 -3.24 -21.94 -2.93
N ASP A 222 -4.15 -20.95 -2.89
CA ASP A 222 -4.32 -20.05 -1.74
C ASP A 222 -4.97 -20.80 -0.56
N PRO A 223 -4.57 -20.54 0.70
CA PRO A 223 -5.17 -21.20 1.86
C PRO A 223 -6.62 -20.74 2.05
N LEU A 224 -7.48 -21.58 2.62
CA LEU A 224 -8.80 -21.12 3.04
C LEU A 224 -8.66 -20.19 4.25
N VAL A 225 -9.55 -19.21 4.37
CA VAL A 225 -9.59 -18.31 5.54
C VAL A 225 -9.74 -19.11 6.84
N THR A 226 -10.51 -20.20 6.83
CA THR A 226 -10.66 -21.12 7.97
C THR A 226 -9.36 -21.82 8.39
N ASP A 227 -8.44 -22.06 7.45
CA ASP A 227 -7.12 -22.64 7.75
C ASP A 227 -6.21 -21.58 8.39
N LEU A 228 -6.32 -20.32 7.96
CA LEU A 228 -5.64 -19.17 8.57
C LEU A 228 -6.18 -18.89 9.99
N GLU A 229 -7.49 -18.97 10.21
CA GLU A 229 -8.10 -18.86 11.55
C GLU A 229 -7.65 -19.97 12.51
N LYS A 230 -7.47 -21.19 11.99
CA LYS A 230 -6.91 -22.30 12.77
C LYS A 230 -5.44 -22.04 13.09
N ALA A 231 -4.62 -21.76 12.08
CA ALA A 231 -3.20 -21.44 12.24
C ALA A 231 -2.97 -20.28 13.23
N TRP A 232 -3.82 -19.24 13.19
CA TRP A 232 -3.79 -18.13 14.13
C TRP A 232 -4.04 -18.56 15.57
N ARG A 233 -5.09 -19.36 15.83
CA ARG A 233 -5.38 -19.88 17.18
C ARG A 233 -4.25 -20.76 17.71
N ASP A 234 -3.78 -21.70 16.90
CA ASP A 234 -2.68 -22.61 17.25
C ASP A 234 -1.39 -21.81 17.57
N ALA A 235 -1.11 -20.75 16.80
CA ALA A 235 0.03 -19.86 17.04
C ALA A 235 -0.14 -18.99 18.30
N ARG A 236 -1.34 -18.44 18.57
CA ARG A 236 -1.63 -17.67 19.78
C ARG A 236 -1.37 -18.48 21.05
N GLU A 237 -1.82 -19.73 21.08
CA GLU A 237 -1.60 -20.64 22.21
C GLU A 237 -0.12 -20.99 22.36
N ARG A 238 0.52 -21.47 21.28
CA ARG A 238 1.89 -21.98 21.32
C ARG A 238 2.93 -20.90 21.61
N LEU A 239 2.78 -19.72 21.03
CA LEU A 239 3.74 -18.61 21.16
C LEU A 239 3.36 -17.62 22.28
N ARG A 240 2.21 -17.81 22.94
CA ARG A 240 1.68 -16.92 23.99
C ARG A 240 1.60 -15.46 23.55
N LEU A 241 1.04 -15.25 22.36
CA LEU A 241 0.95 -13.93 21.74
C LEU A 241 0.14 -12.95 22.60
N PRO A 242 0.51 -11.66 22.64
CA PRO A 242 -0.23 -10.66 23.40
C PRO A 242 -1.67 -10.51 22.88
N ALA A 243 -2.54 -9.91 23.69
CA ALA A 243 -3.85 -9.48 23.20
C ALA A 243 -3.69 -8.34 22.17
N GLY A 244 -4.50 -8.37 21.10
CA GLY A 244 -4.52 -7.29 20.13
C GLY A 244 -5.11 -6.00 20.69
N THR A 245 -4.54 -4.86 20.30
CA THR A 245 -5.21 -3.56 20.42
C THR A 245 -6.45 -3.58 19.53
N ARG A 246 -7.60 -3.06 19.97
CA ARG A 246 -8.74 -2.91 19.05
C ARG A 246 -8.35 -1.97 17.90
N VAL A 247 -8.45 -2.48 16.68
CA VAL A 247 -8.35 -1.71 15.43
C VAL A 247 -9.74 -1.70 14.81
N ASP A 248 -10.23 -0.54 14.39
CA ASP A 248 -11.47 -0.49 13.61
C ASP A 248 -11.15 -0.80 12.13
N PRO A 249 -11.98 -1.60 11.44
CA PRO A 249 -11.73 -1.97 10.05
C PRO A 249 -11.70 -0.72 9.16
N VAL A 250 -10.74 -0.67 8.24
CA VAL A 250 -10.76 0.36 7.18
C VAL A 250 -12.02 0.14 6.35
N GLN A 251 -12.88 1.15 6.24
CA GLN A 251 -14.09 1.10 5.41
C GLN A 251 -13.74 1.19 3.92
N ALA A 252 -13.03 0.17 3.41
CA ALA A 252 -12.53 0.06 2.05
C ALA A 252 -13.63 -0.36 1.07
N ARG A 253 -14.73 0.38 1.03
CA ARG A 253 -15.75 0.28 -0.02
C ARG A 253 -16.16 1.65 -0.51
N ILE A 254 -15.51 2.09 -1.59
CA ILE A 254 -16.19 2.96 -2.55
C ILE A 254 -17.20 2.05 -3.26
N PRO A 255 -18.52 2.26 -3.11
CA PRO A 255 -19.54 1.28 -3.45
C PRO A 255 -19.80 1.13 -4.97
N PHE A 256 -18.84 1.53 -5.81
CA PHE A 256 -19.00 1.68 -7.26
C PHE A 256 -17.83 1.13 -8.10
N VAL A 257 -16.95 0.29 -7.52
CA VAL A 257 -16.14 -0.60 -8.36
C VAL A 257 -17.11 -1.66 -8.93
N GLY A 258 -17.41 -1.58 -10.23
CA GLY A 258 -18.44 -2.42 -10.84
C GLY A 258 -18.12 -3.91 -10.75
N GLN A 259 -19.15 -4.75 -10.68
CA GLN A 259 -19.03 -6.21 -10.51
C GLN A 259 -18.23 -6.94 -11.60
N GLU A 260 -17.86 -6.24 -12.69
CA GLU A 260 -17.02 -6.76 -13.78
C GLU A 260 -15.51 -6.54 -13.55
N THR A 261 -15.11 -5.89 -12.46
CA THR A 261 -13.70 -5.85 -12.04
C THR A 261 -13.33 -7.20 -11.42
N PRO A 262 -12.41 -7.99 -12.00
CA PRO A 262 -11.99 -9.26 -11.39
C PRO A 262 -11.34 -9.04 -10.02
N PRO A 263 -11.43 -10.01 -9.10
CA PRO A 263 -10.74 -9.95 -7.80
C PRO A 263 -9.21 -9.94 -7.93
#